data_AF-A0A7S1V0W0-F1
#
_entry.id   AF-A0A7S1V0W0-F1
#
_cell.length_a   1.000
_cell.length_b   1.000
_cell.length_c   1.000
_cell.angle_alpha   90.00
_cell.angle_beta   90.00
_cell.angle_gamma   90.00
#
_symmetry.space_group_name_H-M   'P 1'
#
loop_
_entity.id
_entity.type
_entity.pdbx_description
1 polymer ?
#
loop_
_entity_poly.entity_id
_entity_poly.type
_entity_poly.pdbx_seq_one_letter_code
_entity_poly.pdbx_strand_id
1 'polypeptide(L)'
;MAKSRRIWVCASVMVLLCMIGWTLSTTKNFGNLFDMTSIADCDSRASSLHQTAYHGSSTAIDHNNGFVPDQFCIDWNREVGLNRTMRPIDDWWTHHPDFFVSVTNDTHVCFERDIVSKRSQNLMKVYRHQFHKSCDRVHLREMWSSGWGADFRNVIGGLYMGMEKHHVPAVMFSKKGWHYTATKKGQLNPTCPEQMLTCYFLPAHPCGNNSAVMAKYYETNLTINDKPKRKGGIEYILGPDEPIGLYLYEYVTRPQLWLRRALYDYLQEYPIELTRGKCSVIHVRRADVALPRGNPRPYYAIADYVNQIPEEDRQHEVLLLTDDHNAVSEAHEFYPNISWRHIDRIRHNGTSGGWENQTPSGNPAQETIVILATFKMVQQCKLFVHGRSTFSKYMWSQMEAQDDHEVEQVDISVDPRVPVVRTKNEEELEKRLEDLAREMQLNRTS
;
A
#
# COMPACT_ATOMS: atom_id res chain seq x y z
N MET A 1 42.00 -32.25 51.10
CA MET A 1 43.24 -31.50 51.42
C MET A 1 43.30 -30.34 50.40
N ALA A 2 43.32 -29.05 50.75
CA ALA A 2 44.32 -28.27 51.54
C ALA A 2 45.67 -28.16 50.81
N LYS A 3 46.27 -27.00 50.50
CA LYS A 3 46.05 -25.54 50.79
C LYS A 3 46.60 -24.70 49.59
N SER A 4 46.11 -23.49 49.22
CA SER A 4 46.36 -22.12 49.78
C SER A 4 47.85 -21.70 49.79
N ARG A 5 48.35 -20.45 49.55
CA ARG A 5 47.88 -19.02 49.43
C ARG A 5 48.92 -18.26 48.53
N ARG A 6 48.91 -16.96 48.13
CA ARG A 6 48.26 -15.65 48.48
C ARG A 6 47.81 -14.95 47.16
N ILE A 7 47.05 -13.84 47.03
CA ILE A 7 46.52 -12.72 47.87
C ILE A 7 47.36 -11.40 47.92
N TRP A 8 46.93 -10.41 47.11
CA TRP A 8 46.94 -8.92 47.24
C TRP A 8 45.82 -8.39 46.27
N VAL A 9 45.00 -7.32 46.42
CA VAL A 9 44.89 -6.11 47.29
C VAL A 9 45.74 -4.91 46.79
N CYS A 10 45.27 -3.66 46.57
CA CYS A 10 43.96 -2.94 46.67
C CYS A 10 43.41 -2.57 45.24
N ALA A 11 42.23 -1.97 44.97
CA ALA A 11 41.17 -1.20 45.68
C ALA A 11 41.24 0.36 45.61
N SER A 12 40.06 1.04 45.62
CA SER A 12 39.79 2.43 45.14
C SER A 12 39.61 3.52 46.25
N VAL A 13 39.69 4.82 45.90
CA VAL A 13 39.08 6.02 46.59
C VAL A 13 39.29 7.30 45.73
N MET A 14 38.25 8.08 45.36
CA MET A 14 37.76 9.40 45.91
C MET A 14 38.82 10.53 46.04
N VAL A 15 38.77 11.73 45.43
CA VAL A 15 37.75 12.80 45.18
C VAL A 15 37.57 13.82 46.35
N LEU A 16 38.09 15.06 46.20
CA LEU A 16 37.58 16.39 46.66
C LEU A 16 38.62 17.52 46.31
N LEU A 17 38.30 18.57 45.52
CA LEU A 17 37.79 19.94 45.84
C LEU A 17 38.73 20.99 46.51
N CYS A 18 39.01 22.09 45.78
CA CYS A 18 38.94 23.52 46.18
C CYS A 18 39.13 24.42 44.91
N MET A 19 38.23 25.36 44.53
CA MET A 19 37.98 26.75 45.06
C MET A 19 39.05 27.77 44.57
N ILE A 20 38.77 28.98 44.02
CA ILE A 20 37.56 29.84 43.86
C ILE A 20 37.73 30.84 42.67
N GLY A 21 36.62 31.42 42.15
CA GLY A 21 36.61 32.64 41.27
C GLY A 21 35.88 32.43 39.91
N TRP A 22 34.59 32.72 39.69
CA TRP A 22 33.82 33.99 39.79
C TRP A 22 34.40 35.13 38.91
N THR A 23 33.65 35.79 38.01
CA THR A 23 32.22 36.22 38.07
C THR A 23 31.47 36.20 36.72
N LEU A 24 30.12 36.21 36.79
CA LEU A 24 29.10 36.82 35.89
C LEU A 24 29.26 36.71 34.35
N SER A 25 28.21 36.41 33.56
CA SER A 25 26.83 36.92 33.69
C SER A 25 25.77 35.93 33.16
N THR A 26 24.54 36.04 33.66
CA THR A 26 23.36 35.29 33.20
C THR A 26 22.16 36.21 33.02
N THR A 27 21.51 36.20 31.83
CA THR A 27 20.04 36.22 31.72
C THR A 27 19.55 35.94 30.29
N LYS A 28 18.72 34.90 30.19
CA LYS A 28 17.43 34.82 29.47
C LYS A 28 17.16 35.88 28.36
N ASN A 29 16.99 35.39 27.12
CA ASN A 29 15.75 35.59 26.35
C ASN A 29 15.72 34.65 25.12
N PHE A 30 14.94 33.57 25.22
CA PHE A 30 14.42 32.86 24.06
C PHE A 30 12.89 32.86 24.19
N GLY A 31 12.24 33.75 23.44
CA GLY A 31 10.79 33.82 23.36
C GLY A 31 10.24 32.76 22.41
N ASN A 32 9.08 32.20 22.72
CA ASN A 32 8.37 31.31 21.81
C ASN A 32 7.90 32.09 20.58
N LEU A 33 8.22 31.60 19.38
CA LEU A 33 7.55 32.00 18.14
C LEU A 33 7.49 30.85 17.13
N PHE A 34 6.89 29.73 17.54
CA PHE A 34 6.34 28.78 16.57
C PHE A 34 5.01 29.35 16.07
N ASP A 35 5.09 30.09 14.97
CA ASP A 35 3.94 30.73 14.34
C ASP A 35 3.08 29.70 13.59
N MET A 36 1.76 29.78 13.74
CA MET A 36 0.80 28.84 13.14
C MET A 36 0.26 29.31 11.78
N THR A 37 0.98 30.22 11.11
CA THR A 37 0.63 30.80 9.80
C THR A 37 0.68 29.81 8.63
N SER A 38 1.28 28.63 8.78
CA SER A 38 1.51 27.71 7.66
C SER A 38 0.26 27.16 6.97
N ILE A 39 -0.93 27.25 7.58
CA ILE A 39 -2.19 26.84 6.91
C ILE A 39 -2.65 27.94 5.94
N ALA A 40 -2.62 29.22 6.36
CA ALA A 40 -2.94 30.35 5.49
C ALA A 40 -1.89 30.54 4.38
N ASP A 41 -0.62 30.20 4.65
CA ASP A 41 0.43 30.23 3.63
C ASP A 41 0.41 29.02 2.68
N CYS A 42 -0.31 27.95 2.99
CA CYS A 42 -0.65 26.90 2.01
C CYS A 42 -1.67 27.42 0.99
N ASP A 43 -2.73 28.13 1.43
CA ASP A 43 -3.69 28.77 0.52
C ASP A 43 -3.03 29.86 -0.36
N SER A 44 -2.07 30.61 0.19
CA SER A 44 -1.28 31.61 -0.56
C SER A 44 -0.43 30.95 -1.66
N ARG A 45 0.21 29.81 -1.36
CA ARG A 45 1.06 29.06 -2.31
C ARG A 45 0.26 28.25 -3.32
N ALA A 46 -0.89 27.70 -2.94
CA ALA A 46 -1.84 27.11 -3.88
C ALA A 46 -2.31 28.17 -4.90
N SER A 47 -2.54 29.40 -4.45
CA SER A 47 -2.92 30.53 -5.31
C SER A 47 -1.79 30.98 -6.25
N SER A 48 -0.52 30.97 -5.81
CA SER A 48 0.62 31.31 -6.70
C SER A 48 1.05 30.16 -7.61
N LEU A 49 0.73 28.91 -7.26
CA LEU A 49 0.79 27.78 -8.19
C LEU A 49 -0.21 27.90 -9.32
N HIS A 50 -1.39 28.45 -9.02
CA HIS A 50 -2.38 28.87 -10.02
C HIS A 50 -1.91 30.01 -10.95
N GLN A 51 -0.69 30.54 -10.75
CA GLN A 51 -0.05 31.50 -11.66
C GLN A 51 1.22 30.95 -12.32
N THR A 52 1.97 30.08 -11.64
CA THR A 52 3.28 29.58 -12.12
C THR A 52 3.21 28.27 -12.91
N ALA A 53 2.13 27.48 -12.81
CA ALA A 53 1.88 26.35 -13.70
C ALA A 53 1.30 26.77 -15.08
N TYR A 54 0.83 28.01 -15.20
CA TYR A 54 -0.03 28.49 -16.29
C TYR A 54 0.71 29.05 -17.53
N HIS A 55 1.88 28.49 -17.86
CA HIS A 55 2.54 28.73 -19.16
C HIS A 55 2.25 27.65 -20.22
N GLY A 56 1.55 26.57 -19.87
CA GLY A 56 0.80 25.76 -20.83
C GLY A 56 -0.45 26.49 -21.31
N SER A 57 -0.87 26.27 -22.56
CA SER A 57 -1.93 27.04 -23.24
C SER A 57 -3.35 26.79 -22.72
N SER A 58 -3.67 27.28 -21.52
CA SER A 58 -5.03 27.31 -20.98
C SER A 58 -5.84 28.49 -21.52
N THR A 59 -7.11 28.26 -21.87
CA THR A 59 -8.06 29.33 -22.16
C THR A 59 -8.28 30.17 -20.89
N ALA A 60 -8.06 31.48 -20.99
CA ALA A 60 -7.87 32.37 -19.85
C ALA A 60 -8.95 32.24 -18.75
N ILE A 61 -8.52 31.98 -17.53
CA ILE A 61 -9.37 32.06 -16.33
C ILE A 61 -9.62 33.53 -16.03
N ASP A 62 -10.89 33.95 -16.15
CA ASP A 62 -11.32 35.27 -15.71
C ASP A 62 -11.41 35.32 -14.17
N HIS A 63 -10.31 35.75 -13.55
CA HIS A 63 -10.18 35.86 -12.09
C HIS A 63 -11.25 36.74 -11.41
N ASN A 64 -12.05 37.53 -12.15
CA ASN A 64 -13.08 38.39 -11.58
C ASN A 64 -14.33 37.63 -11.09
N ASN A 65 -14.56 36.39 -11.54
CA ASN A 65 -15.80 35.65 -11.24
C ASN A 65 -15.67 34.59 -10.13
N GLY A 66 -14.49 34.38 -9.56
CA GLY A 66 -14.28 33.45 -8.42
C GLY A 66 -14.57 31.97 -8.69
N PHE A 67 -14.84 31.60 -9.95
CA PHE A 67 -15.16 30.24 -10.35
C PHE A 67 -13.87 29.45 -10.58
N VAL A 68 -13.55 28.54 -9.65
CA VAL A 68 -12.50 27.54 -9.88
C VAL A 68 -13.03 26.58 -10.96
N PRO A 69 -12.32 26.36 -12.08
CA PRO A 69 -12.77 25.40 -13.10
C PRO A 69 -12.97 24.01 -12.49
N ASP A 70 -14.10 23.37 -12.81
CA ASP A 70 -14.40 22.02 -12.32
C ASP A 70 -13.40 20.96 -12.81
N GLN A 71 -12.67 21.25 -13.90
CA GLN A 71 -11.54 20.48 -14.39
C GLN A 71 -10.34 21.40 -14.71
N PHE A 72 -9.12 20.95 -14.39
CA PHE A 72 -7.87 21.54 -14.91
C PHE A 72 -6.84 20.43 -15.22
N CYS A 73 -5.83 20.74 -16.03
CA CYS A 73 -4.80 19.79 -16.43
C CYS A 73 -3.40 20.34 -16.19
N ILE A 74 -2.42 19.45 -16.01
CA ILE A 74 -1.00 19.80 -15.93
C ILE A 74 -0.15 18.93 -16.86
N ASP A 75 0.80 19.57 -17.54
CA ASP A 75 1.77 18.88 -18.39
C ASP A 75 2.74 18.05 -17.54
N TRP A 76 2.98 16.81 -17.96
CA TRP A 76 3.76 15.83 -17.20
C TRP A 76 4.61 14.93 -18.12
N ASN A 77 5.43 15.58 -18.96
CA ASN A 77 6.41 14.88 -19.81
C ASN A 77 7.25 13.88 -18.98
N ARG A 78 7.81 12.85 -19.64
CA ARG A 78 8.43 11.71 -18.94
C ARG A 78 9.53 12.10 -17.93
N GLU A 79 10.24 13.20 -18.14
CA GLU A 79 11.26 13.69 -17.21
C GLU A 79 10.64 14.32 -15.95
N VAL A 80 9.75 15.31 -16.13
CA VAL A 80 9.02 15.96 -15.03
C VAL A 80 8.18 14.94 -14.27
N GLY A 81 7.54 14.04 -15.01
CA GLY A 81 6.65 13.00 -14.52
C GLY A 81 7.37 11.85 -13.84
N LEU A 82 8.68 11.60 -13.99
CA LEU A 82 9.38 10.54 -13.25
C LEU A 82 10.26 11.07 -12.09
N ASN A 83 10.24 12.38 -11.86
CA ASN A 83 10.94 13.00 -10.73
C ASN A 83 10.25 12.64 -9.40
N ARG A 84 10.96 11.87 -8.55
CA ARG A 84 10.45 11.40 -7.24
C ARG A 84 10.41 12.45 -6.13
N THR A 85 10.89 13.67 -6.37
CA THR A 85 10.68 14.78 -5.43
C THR A 85 9.23 15.26 -5.52
N MET A 86 8.54 15.31 -4.38
CA MET A 86 7.18 15.84 -4.25
C MET A 86 7.02 17.13 -5.06
N ARG A 87 6.12 17.10 -6.03
CA ARG A 87 5.88 18.21 -6.95
C ARG A 87 4.86 19.17 -6.33
N PRO A 88 4.82 20.44 -6.75
CA PRO A 88 3.83 21.37 -6.21
C PRO A 88 2.36 20.97 -6.46
N ILE A 89 2.09 20.14 -7.49
CA ILE A 89 0.78 19.52 -7.70
C ILE A 89 0.46 18.43 -6.65
N ASP A 90 1.46 17.73 -6.12
CA ASP A 90 1.27 16.76 -5.05
C ASP A 90 0.92 17.47 -3.74
N ASP A 91 1.60 18.58 -3.46
CA ASP A 91 1.29 19.47 -2.33
C ASP A 91 -0.13 20.02 -2.43
N TRP A 92 -0.48 20.66 -3.56
CA TRP A 92 -1.84 21.11 -3.83
C TRP A 92 -2.87 19.99 -3.64
N TRP A 93 -2.67 18.81 -4.24
CA TRP A 93 -3.65 17.74 -4.18
C TRP A 93 -3.77 17.11 -2.80
N THR A 94 -2.69 17.11 -2.01
CA THR A 94 -2.74 16.65 -0.62
C THR A 94 -3.88 17.32 0.13
N HIS A 95 -4.08 18.61 -0.12
CA HIS A 95 -5.13 19.47 0.45
C HIS A 95 -6.49 19.44 -0.28
N HIS A 96 -6.58 18.84 -1.47
CA HIS A 96 -7.79 18.82 -2.33
C HIS A 96 -8.29 17.38 -2.60
N PRO A 97 -8.66 16.58 -1.57
CA PRO A 97 -9.06 15.18 -1.73
C PRO A 97 -10.46 15.01 -2.36
N ASP A 98 -11.20 16.10 -2.56
CA ASP A 98 -12.43 16.20 -3.35
C ASP A 98 -12.17 16.21 -4.87
N PHE A 99 -10.90 16.34 -5.30
CA PHE A 99 -10.51 16.15 -6.70
C PHE A 99 -10.02 14.73 -6.96
N PHE A 100 -10.45 14.18 -8.09
CA PHE A 100 -9.96 12.92 -8.67
C PHE A 100 -9.24 13.19 -9.99
N VAL A 101 -8.54 12.18 -10.52
CA VAL A 101 -7.93 12.27 -11.87
C VAL A 101 -8.90 11.68 -12.88
N SER A 102 -9.38 12.50 -13.82
CA SER A 102 -10.32 12.08 -14.86
C SER A 102 -9.66 11.79 -16.21
N VAL A 103 -8.50 12.36 -16.50
CA VAL A 103 -7.73 12.08 -17.73
C VAL A 103 -6.27 11.81 -17.42
N THR A 104 -5.64 10.88 -18.12
CA THR A 104 -4.22 10.53 -18.01
C THR A 104 -3.71 10.06 -19.37
N ASN A 105 -2.75 10.77 -19.97
CA ASN A 105 -2.17 10.44 -21.28
C ASN A 105 -0.68 10.81 -21.35
N ASP A 106 -0.04 10.66 -22.52
CA ASP A 106 1.40 10.90 -22.71
C ASP A 106 1.87 12.31 -22.38
N THR A 107 0.98 13.31 -22.50
CA THR A 107 1.33 14.73 -22.42
C THR A 107 0.94 15.37 -21.10
N HIS A 108 -0.25 15.03 -20.56
CA HIS A 108 -0.80 15.64 -19.37
C HIS A 108 -1.64 14.67 -18.51
N VAL A 109 -1.90 15.10 -17.28
CA VAL A 109 -2.89 14.51 -16.36
C VAL A 109 -3.90 15.59 -15.96
N CYS A 110 -5.19 15.27 -16.00
CA CYS A 110 -6.27 16.20 -15.62
C CYS A 110 -6.93 15.79 -14.31
N PHE A 111 -7.28 16.81 -13.54
CA PHE A 111 -7.94 16.78 -12.26
C PHE A 111 -9.35 17.32 -12.41
N GLU A 112 -10.32 16.64 -11.84
CA GLU A 112 -11.73 17.03 -11.87
C GLU A 112 -12.34 16.95 -10.48
N ARG A 113 -13.27 17.85 -10.21
CA ARG A 113 -13.83 18.05 -8.87
C ARG A 113 -15.13 17.28 -8.66
N ASP A 114 -15.09 16.33 -7.74
CA ASP A 114 -16.25 15.63 -7.24
C ASP A 114 -16.71 16.31 -5.93
N ILE A 115 -17.70 17.20 -6.00
CA ILE A 115 -18.26 17.85 -4.80
C ILE A 115 -19.41 17.01 -4.20
N VAL A 116 -20.15 16.31 -5.07
CA VAL A 116 -21.48 15.79 -4.75
C VAL A 116 -21.43 14.37 -4.17
N SER A 117 -20.44 13.54 -4.53
CA SER A 117 -20.46 12.14 -4.12
C SER A 117 -20.19 11.93 -2.63
N LYS A 118 -20.77 10.83 -2.13
CA LYS A 118 -20.49 10.28 -0.79
C LYS A 118 -18.99 9.92 -0.62
N ARG A 119 -18.30 9.57 -1.70
CA ARG A 119 -16.86 9.26 -1.70
C ARG A 119 -16.05 10.50 -1.35
N SER A 120 -16.21 11.59 -2.11
CA SER A 120 -15.55 12.87 -1.85
C SER A 120 -15.85 13.41 -0.44
N GLN A 121 -17.12 13.39 -0.02
CA GLN A 121 -17.51 13.83 1.33
C GLN A 121 -16.78 13.06 2.44
N ASN A 122 -16.56 11.74 2.26
CA ASN A 122 -15.79 10.94 3.20
C ASN A 122 -14.29 11.23 3.14
N LEU A 123 -13.70 11.39 1.94
CA LEU A 123 -12.29 11.77 1.79
C LEU A 123 -12.01 13.15 2.43
N MET A 124 -12.92 14.12 2.28
CA MET A 124 -12.90 15.42 2.97
C MET A 124 -13.08 15.30 4.49
N LYS A 125 -13.88 14.36 4.99
CA LYS A 125 -13.98 14.07 6.44
C LYS A 125 -12.62 13.59 6.99
N VAL A 126 -11.97 12.67 6.29
CA VAL A 126 -10.65 12.14 6.69
C VAL A 126 -9.61 13.27 6.66
N TYR A 127 -9.53 14.04 5.58
CA TYR A 127 -8.61 15.16 5.44
C TYR A 127 -8.75 16.20 6.55
N ARG A 128 -9.97 16.71 6.80
CA ARG A 128 -10.24 17.67 7.88
C ARG A 128 -9.80 17.14 9.25
N HIS A 129 -9.88 15.83 9.46
CA HIS A 129 -9.41 15.21 10.70
C HIS A 129 -7.88 15.09 10.78
N GLN A 130 -7.19 14.78 9.69
CA GLN A 130 -5.74 14.64 9.70
C GLN A 130 -5.01 15.99 9.67
N PHE A 131 -5.55 16.99 8.96
CA PHE A 131 -4.88 18.27 8.70
C PHE A 131 -5.36 19.43 9.58
N HIS A 132 -6.62 19.47 10.04
CA HIS A 132 -7.14 20.59 10.86
C HIS A 132 -7.13 20.29 12.37
N LYS A 133 -6.38 19.27 12.81
CA LYS A 133 -6.18 18.90 14.22
C LYS A 133 -4.72 19.16 14.61
N SER A 134 -4.48 19.55 15.87
CA SER A 134 -3.11 19.80 16.34
C SER A 134 -2.26 18.52 16.35
N CYS A 135 -1.01 18.65 15.92
CA CYS A 135 0.05 17.64 16.01
C CYS A 135 0.74 17.63 17.39
N ASP A 136 0.20 18.32 18.40
CA ASP A 136 0.63 18.19 19.79
C ASP A 136 0.56 16.74 20.27
N ARG A 137 -0.53 16.06 19.94
CA ARG A 137 -0.80 14.65 20.23
C ARG A 137 -1.21 13.93 18.95
N VAL A 138 -0.72 12.71 18.78
CA VAL A 138 -1.01 11.87 17.60
C VAL A 138 -1.23 10.41 18.02
N HIS A 139 -2.03 9.69 17.24
CA HIS A 139 -2.08 8.23 17.28
C HIS A 139 -0.97 7.69 16.38
N LEU A 140 -0.05 6.90 16.94
CA LEU A 140 1.00 6.27 16.13
C LEU A 140 0.58 4.85 15.75
N ARG A 141 0.78 4.49 14.49
CA ARG A 141 0.57 3.14 13.98
C ARG A 141 1.83 2.66 13.28
N GLU A 142 2.40 1.57 13.80
CA GLU A 142 3.58 0.93 13.20
C GLU A 142 3.13 0.06 12.01
N MET A 143 3.75 0.25 10.85
CA MET A 143 3.57 -0.62 9.68
C MET A 143 4.01 -2.05 10.04
N TRP A 144 3.21 -3.05 9.67
CA TRP A 144 3.58 -4.45 9.92
C TRP A 144 4.70 -4.94 8.99
N SER A 145 4.82 -4.34 7.80
CA SER A 145 5.68 -4.83 6.70
C SER A 145 5.38 -6.29 6.36
N SER A 146 4.09 -6.63 6.32
CA SER A 146 3.59 -8.01 6.20
C SER A 146 2.92 -8.31 4.85
N GLY A 147 2.94 -7.35 3.92
CA GLY A 147 2.32 -7.46 2.59
C GLY A 147 1.04 -6.63 2.48
N TRP A 148 0.76 -6.15 1.26
CA TRP A 148 -0.15 -5.03 0.96
C TRP A 148 -1.47 -5.07 1.73
N GLY A 149 -2.24 -6.16 1.58
CA GLY A 149 -3.55 -6.26 2.19
C GLY A 149 -3.52 -6.27 3.73
N ALA A 150 -2.44 -6.77 4.34
CA ALA A 150 -2.25 -6.74 5.79
C ALA A 150 -1.80 -5.36 6.27
N ASP A 151 -0.84 -4.75 5.57
CA ASP A 151 -0.30 -3.43 5.89
C ASP A 151 -1.36 -2.33 5.74
N PHE A 152 -2.12 -2.30 4.65
CA PHE A 152 -3.17 -1.29 4.46
C PHE A 152 -4.34 -1.49 5.42
N ARG A 153 -4.71 -2.74 5.75
CA ARG A 153 -5.66 -3.04 6.84
C ARG A 153 -5.19 -2.46 8.19
N ASN A 154 -3.89 -2.54 8.47
CA ASN A 154 -3.29 -1.93 9.66
C ASN A 154 -3.28 -0.39 9.61
N VAL A 155 -3.04 0.20 8.43
CA VAL A 155 -3.09 1.67 8.21
C VAL A 155 -4.50 2.21 8.40
N ILE A 156 -5.52 1.65 7.74
CA ILE A 156 -6.90 2.14 7.86
C ILE A 156 -7.46 1.98 9.28
N GLY A 157 -7.09 0.90 9.98
CA GLY A 157 -7.38 0.75 11.41
C GLY A 157 -6.73 1.84 12.26
N GLY A 158 -5.51 2.25 11.94
CA GLY A 158 -4.83 3.39 12.58
C GLY A 158 -5.53 4.73 12.31
N LEU A 159 -5.90 5.01 11.05
CA LEU A 159 -6.64 6.23 10.69
C LEU A 159 -7.98 6.31 11.44
N TYR A 160 -8.75 5.22 11.45
CA TYR A 160 -10.05 5.12 12.13
C TYR A 160 -9.94 5.30 13.64
N MET A 161 -8.93 4.68 14.27
CA MET A 161 -8.66 4.87 15.71
C MET A 161 -8.26 6.32 16.02
N GLY A 162 -7.46 6.96 15.15
CA GLY A 162 -7.18 8.39 15.24
C GLY A 162 -8.44 9.27 15.11
N MET A 163 -9.31 8.97 14.14
CA MET A 163 -10.56 9.68 13.87
C MET A 163 -11.61 9.51 14.97
N GLU A 164 -12.14 8.30 15.14
CA GLU A 164 -13.39 8.05 15.88
C GLU A 164 -13.17 7.75 17.36
N LYS A 165 -11.99 7.25 17.76
CA LYS A 165 -11.69 6.87 19.16
C LYS A 165 -10.82 7.89 19.89
N HIS A 166 -9.84 8.48 19.21
CA HIS A 166 -8.81 9.31 19.84
C HIS A 166 -8.90 10.80 19.47
N HIS A 167 -9.66 11.12 18.42
CA HIS A 167 -9.86 12.47 17.87
C HIS A 167 -8.58 13.28 17.58
N VAL A 168 -7.50 12.60 17.16
CA VAL A 168 -6.17 13.18 16.81
C VAL A 168 -5.69 12.67 15.44
N PRO A 169 -4.72 13.33 14.77
CA PRO A 169 -4.08 12.79 13.57
C PRO A 169 -3.45 11.41 13.82
N ALA A 170 -3.41 10.58 12.79
CA ALA A 170 -2.82 9.24 12.81
C ALA A 170 -1.57 9.20 11.93
N VAL A 171 -0.41 8.94 12.54
CA VAL A 171 0.89 8.92 11.86
C VAL A 171 1.34 7.47 11.63
N MET A 172 1.65 7.16 10.37
CA MET A 172 2.08 5.83 9.93
C MET A 172 3.61 5.77 9.85
N PHE A 173 4.25 4.91 10.64
CA PHE A 173 5.71 4.83 10.71
C PHE A 173 6.24 3.38 10.64
N SER A 174 7.52 3.21 10.33
CA SER A 174 8.24 1.94 10.50
C SER A 174 9.60 2.17 11.16
N LYS A 175 10.04 1.25 12.04
CA LYS A 175 11.40 1.28 12.59
C LYS A 175 12.45 0.63 11.69
N LYS A 176 12.04 -0.01 10.59
CA LYS A 176 12.90 -0.78 9.67
C LYS A 176 12.70 -0.40 8.19
N GLY A 177 12.01 0.70 7.93
CA GLY A 177 11.40 0.96 6.63
C GLY A 177 10.18 0.07 6.35
N TRP A 178 9.35 0.48 5.40
CA TRP A 178 8.25 -0.35 4.88
C TRP A 178 8.81 -1.27 3.78
N HIS A 179 8.51 -2.57 3.79
CA HIS A 179 9.18 -3.54 2.90
C HIS A 179 8.99 -3.29 1.37
N TYR A 180 7.93 -2.57 0.97
CA TYR A 180 7.77 -2.05 -0.40
C TYR A 180 8.64 -0.83 -0.72
N THR A 181 9.51 -0.37 0.19
CA THR A 181 10.39 0.80 0.00
C THR A 181 11.82 0.56 0.46
N ALA A 182 12.00 -0.30 1.48
CA ALA A 182 13.29 -0.69 2.01
C ALA A 182 14.12 -1.47 0.99
N THR A 183 15.44 -1.46 1.17
CA THR A 183 16.42 -2.11 0.29
C THR A 183 16.16 -3.63 0.20
N LYS A 184 15.77 -4.13 -0.97
CA LYS A 184 15.65 -5.58 -1.23
C LYS A 184 17.04 -6.21 -1.45
N LYS A 185 17.16 -7.54 -1.29
CA LYS A 185 18.43 -8.27 -1.48
C LYS A 185 19.02 -8.01 -2.87
N GLY A 186 20.22 -7.42 -2.91
CA GLY A 186 20.93 -7.06 -4.16
C GLY A 186 20.84 -5.58 -4.54
N GLN A 187 20.00 -4.78 -3.88
CA GLN A 187 20.06 -3.32 -3.98
C GLN A 187 21.08 -2.71 -3.01
N LEU A 188 21.57 -1.52 -3.37
CA LEU A 188 22.37 -0.66 -2.48
C LEU A 188 21.48 0.34 -1.72
N ASN A 189 20.43 0.85 -2.36
CA ASN A 189 19.61 1.97 -1.88
C ASN A 189 18.12 1.60 -1.76
N PRO A 190 17.37 2.20 -0.82
CA PRO A 190 15.92 2.12 -0.78
C PRO A 190 15.27 2.96 -1.89
N THR A 191 13.94 2.88 -2.03
CA THR A 191 13.18 3.64 -3.05
C THR A 191 13.15 5.16 -2.80
N CYS A 192 13.04 5.55 -1.53
CA CYS A 192 13.27 6.92 -1.04
C CYS A 192 13.93 6.86 0.36
N PRO A 193 14.61 7.92 0.83
CA PRO A 193 15.32 7.92 2.12
C PRO A 193 14.43 7.54 3.32
N GLU A 194 13.19 8.02 3.34
CA GLU A 194 12.24 7.87 4.43
C GLU A 194 11.80 6.41 4.62
N GLN A 195 11.71 5.64 3.53
CA GLN A 195 11.21 4.25 3.51
C GLN A 195 9.78 4.11 4.08
N MET A 196 8.86 4.95 3.62
CA MET A 196 7.46 5.03 4.09
C MET A 196 6.46 5.06 2.93
N LEU A 197 5.16 5.00 3.23
CA LEU A 197 4.07 5.26 2.28
C LEU A 197 4.31 6.54 1.44
N THR A 198 4.89 7.57 2.05
CA THR A 198 5.23 8.86 1.41
C THR A 198 6.38 8.79 0.40
N CYS A 199 7.02 7.64 0.16
CA CYS A 199 7.81 7.44 -1.06
C CYS A 199 6.92 7.45 -2.32
N TYR A 200 5.63 7.11 -2.17
CA TYR A 200 4.71 6.76 -3.27
C TYR A 200 3.43 7.57 -3.27
N PHE A 201 2.89 7.84 -2.09
CA PHE A 201 1.56 8.41 -1.89
C PHE A 201 1.64 9.81 -1.29
N LEU A 202 0.57 10.59 -1.46
CA LEU A 202 0.44 11.91 -0.85
C LEU A 202 0.51 11.81 0.69
N PRO A 203 1.09 12.80 1.39
CA PRO A 203 1.09 12.85 2.85
C PRO A 203 -0.31 12.70 3.46
N ALA A 204 -0.46 11.78 4.41
CA ALA A 204 -1.74 11.56 5.08
C ALA A 204 -2.07 12.65 6.12
N HIS A 205 -1.05 13.38 6.61
CA HIS A 205 -1.10 14.33 7.73
C HIS A 205 0.02 15.40 7.62
N PRO A 206 -0.09 16.56 8.29
CA PRO A 206 0.91 17.63 8.27
C PRO A 206 1.97 17.52 9.39
N CYS A 207 1.92 16.50 10.26
CA CYS A 207 2.66 16.43 11.53
C CYS A 207 4.20 16.24 11.45
N GLY A 208 4.85 16.73 10.39
CA GLY A 208 6.28 16.59 10.16
C GLY A 208 6.70 15.21 9.67
N ASN A 209 8.01 15.00 9.53
CA ASN A 209 8.57 13.71 9.13
C ASN A 209 8.56 12.70 10.29
N ASN A 210 8.57 11.41 9.95
CA ASN A 210 8.50 10.34 10.94
C ASN A 210 9.68 10.33 11.94
N SER A 211 10.85 10.83 11.56
CA SER A 211 11.99 10.96 12.48
C SER A 211 11.70 11.94 13.62
N ALA A 212 11.12 13.10 13.30
CA ALA A 212 10.71 14.09 14.29
C ALA A 212 9.56 13.60 15.17
N VAL A 213 8.55 12.95 14.58
CA VAL A 213 7.43 12.36 15.34
C VAL A 213 7.92 11.24 16.28
N MET A 214 8.86 10.40 15.82
CA MET A 214 9.43 9.33 16.65
C MET A 214 10.39 9.86 17.74
N ALA A 215 11.12 10.95 17.52
CA ALA A 215 11.85 11.62 18.60
C ALA A 215 10.88 12.10 19.70
N LYS A 216 9.83 12.84 19.31
CA LYS A 216 8.77 13.30 20.21
C LYS A 216 8.08 12.15 20.96
N TYR A 217 7.92 10.98 20.31
CA TYR A 217 7.40 9.75 20.93
C TYR A 217 8.29 9.23 22.06
N TYR A 218 9.61 9.18 21.86
CA TYR A 218 10.54 8.65 22.88
C TYR A 218 10.74 9.63 24.04
N GLU A 219 10.59 10.93 23.79
CA GLU A 219 10.73 11.98 24.80
C GLU A 219 9.46 12.22 25.64
N THR A 220 8.26 11.86 25.15
CA THR A 220 6.99 12.33 25.76
C THR A 220 5.85 11.31 25.77
N ASN A 221 4.98 11.41 26.78
CA ASN A 221 3.71 10.68 26.87
C ASN A 221 2.60 11.23 25.91
N LEU A 222 2.95 12.01 24.88
CA LEU A 222 1.96 12.70 24.02
C LEU A 222 1.25 11.77 23.00
N THR A 223 1.67 10.51 22.92
CA THR A 223 1.28 9.58 21.85
C THR A 223 0.38 8.46 22.37
N ILE A 224 -0.73 8.20 21.66
CA ILE A 224 -1.69 7.18 22.07
C ILE A 224 -1.31 5.85 21.40
N ASN A 225 -0.31 5.17 21.98
CA ASN A 225 0.25 3.95 21.43
C ASN A 225 -0.54 2.70 21.85
N ASP A 226 -1.78 2.62 21.35
CA ASP A 226 -2.70 1.49 21.52
C ASP A 226 -2.17 0.25 20.77
N LYS A 227 -1.12 -0.39 21.32
CA LYS A 227 -0.65 -1.70 20.86
C LYS A 227 -1.82 -2.70 20.95
N PRO A 228 -2.17 -3.41 19.86
CA PRO A 228 -3.34 -4.27 19.85
C PRO A 228 -3.21 -5.38 20.89
N LYS A 229 -4.05 -5.31 21.93
CA LYS A 229 -4.06 -6.27 23.04
C LYS A 229 -4.68 -7.58 22.57
N ARG A 230 -3.84 -8.48 22.05
CA ARG A 230 -4.14 -9.85 21.54
C ARG A 230 -4.83 -10.82 22.54
N LYS A 231 -5.48 -10.35 23.60
CA LYS A 231 -6.32 -11.15 24.51
C LYS A 231 -7.68 -10.49 24.71
N GLY A 232 -8.72 -11.07 24.14
CA GLY A 232 -10.14 -10.78 24.44
C GLY A 232 -10.72 -9.47 23.90
N GLY A 233 -9.90 -8.46 23.60
CA GLY A 233 -10.37 -7.25 22.92
C GLY A 233 -10.66 -7.50 21.45
N ILE A 234 -11.88 -7.19 20.99
CA ILE A 234 -12.18 -7.06 19.56
C ILE A 234 -11.43 -5.82 19.06
N GLU A 235 -10.33 -6.03 18.35
CA GLU A 235 -9.75 -4.99 17.51
C GLU A 235 -10.74 -4.75 16.36
N TYR A 236 -11.10 -3.49 16.09
CA TYR A 236 -11.87 -3.12 14.90
C TYR A 236 -10.95 -3.21 13.69
N ILE A 237 -10.73 -4.45 13.22
CA ILE A 237 -9.87 -4.75 12.07
C ILE A 237 -10.64 -4.45 10.79
N LEU A 238 -10.82 -3.16 10.50
CA LEU A 238 -11.43 -2.69 9.26
C LEU A 238 -10.80 -3.39 8.04
N GLY A 239 -11.61 -3.66 7.02
CA GLY A 239 -11.15 -4.06 5.70
C GLY A 239 -11.79 -3.20 4.62
N PRO A 240 -11.41 -3.40 3.34
CA PRO A 240 -12.07 -2.72 2.21
C PRO A 240 -13.52 -3.19 2.03
N ASP A 241 -13.87 -4.34 2.61
CA ASP A 241 -15.22 -4.89 2.77
C ASP A 241 -16.12 -4.09 3.74
N GLU A 242 -15.60 -3.03 4.36
CA GLU A 242 -16.40 -2.01 5.06
C GLU A 242 -16.31 -0.68 4.27
N PRO A 243 -17.42 0.00 3.94
CA PRO A 243 -17.38 1.21 3.10
C PRO A 243 -16.47 2.33 3.64
N ILE A 244 -16.38 2.48 4.97
CA ILE A 244 -15.43 3.43 5.57
C ILE A 244 -13.97 3.00 5.40
N GLY A 245 -13.69 1.69 5.43
CA GLY A 245 -12.37 1.13 5.18
C GLY A 245 -11.89 1.35 3.75
N LEU A 246 -12.79 1.28 2.76
CA LEU A 246 -12.49 1.59 1.36
C LEU A 246 -12.10 3.08 1.18
N TYR A 247 -12.89 4.02 1.69
CA TYR A 247 -12.54 5.45 1.59
C TYR A 247 -11.27 5.81 2.38
N LEU A 248 -11.04 5.16 3.53
CA LEU A 248 -9.80 5.31 4.29
C LEU A 248 -8.59 4.77 3.53
N TYR A 249 -8.74 3.67 2.77
CA TYR A 249 -7.72 3.11 1.90
C TYR A 249 -7.42 4.04 0.73
N GLU A 250 -8.44 4.50 0.00
CA GLU A 250 -8.31 5.48 -1.08
C GLU A 250 -7.54 6.74 -0.63
N TYR A 251 -7.90 7.30 0.53
CA TYR A 251 -7.29 8.54 1.04
C TYR A 251 -5.76 8.47 1.17
N VAL A 252 -5.23 7.34 1.68
CA VAL A 252 -3.79 7.09 1.84
C VAL A 252 -3.13 6.42 0.64
N THR A 253 -3.92 5.95 -0.33
CA THR A 253 -3.43 5.38 -1.59
C THR A 253 -3.66 6.29 -2.79
N ARG A 254 -3.70 7.63 -2.57
CA ARG A 254 -3.55 8.63 -3.64
C ARG A 254 -2.07 8.68 -4.04
N PRO A 255 -1.60 8.08 -5.16
CA PRO A 255 -0.20 8.21 -5.55
C PRO A 255 0.19 9.66 -5.87
N GLN A 256 1.46 9.97 -5.66
CA GLN A 256 2.12 11.16 -6.18
C GLN A 256 2.16 11.13 -7.71
N LEU A 257 2.42 12.29 -8.32
CA LEU A 257 2.58 12.47 -9.77
C LEU A 257 3.53 11.43 -10.35
N TRP A 258 4.65 11.18 -9.65
CA TRP A 258 5.70 10.31 -10.17
C TRP A 258 5.27 8.85 -10.28
N LEU A 259 4.55 8.34 -9.29
CA LEU A 259 4.05 6.96 -9.31
C LEU A 259 2.90 6.81 -10.31
N ARG A 260 2.13 7.87 -10.56
CA ARG A 260 1.11 7.88 -11.62
C ARG A 260 1.73 7.81 -13.01
N ARG A 261 2.79 8.58 -13.28
CA ARG A 261 3.52 8.51 -14.55
C ARG A 261 4.15 7.13 -14.74
N ALA A 262 4.79 6.59 -13.70
CA ALA A 262 5.40 5.27 -13.76
C ALA A 262 4.36 4.15 -13.96
N LEU A 263 3.17 4.28 -13.36
CA LEU A 263 2.04 3.38 -13.59
C LEU A 263 1.47 3.51 -15.02
N TYR A 264 1.33 4.73 -15.52
CA TYR A 264 0.89 4.98 -16.90
C TYR A 264 1.88 4.40 -17.92
N ASP A 265 3.16 4.76 -17.81
CA ASP A 265 4.24 4.22 -18.66
C ASP A 265 4.24 2.68 -18.62
N TYR A 266 4.09 2.07 -17.44
CA TYR A 266 4.04 0.61 -17.30
C TYR A 266 2.82 -0.03 -18.00
N LEU A 267 1.65 0.62 -17.95
CA LEU A 267 0.45 0.13 -18.64
C LEU A 267 0.52 0.31 -20.16
N GLN A 268 1.32 1.27 -20.66
CA GLN A 268 1.62 1.42 -22.10
C GLN A 268 2.73 0.47 -22.58
N GLU A 269 3.72 0.16 -21.73
CA GLU A 269 4.83 -0.76 -22.05
C GLU A 269 4.40 -2.24 -21.98
N TYR A 270 3.45 -2.57 -21.10
CA TYR A 270 2.90 -3.92 -20.93
C TYR A 270 1.37 -3.92 -21.10
N PRO A 271 0.86 -3.62 -22.31
CA PRO A 271 -0.58 -3.60 -22.58
C PRO A 271 -1.14 -5.02 -22.52
N ILE A 272 -1.86 -5.33 -21.45
CA ILE A 272 -2.74 -6.50 -21.43
C ILE A 272 -4.09 -6.05 -21.98
N GLU A 273 -4.30 -6.33 -23.26
CA GLU A 273 -5.62 -6.22 -23.88
C GLU A 273 -6.59 -7.14 -23.14
N LEU A 274 -7.66 -6.55 -22.62
CA LEU A 274 -8.75 -7.22 -21.92
C LEU A 274 -10.07 -6.64 -22.44
N THR A 275 -10.93 -7.52 -22.94
CA THR A 275 -12.25 -7.11 -23.45
C THR A 275 -13.15 -6.72 -22.27
N ARG A 276 -13.39 -5.41 -22.07
CA ARG A 276 -14.18 -4.87 -20.93
C ARG A 276 -15.54 -5.56 -20.79
N GLY A 277 -15.85 -6.05 -19.58
CA GLY A 277 -17.07 -6.82 -19.28
C GLY A 277 -17.10 -8.24 -19.88
N LYS A 278 -16.04 -8.66 -20.57
CA LYS A 278 -15.85 -9.98 -21.19
C LYS A 278 -14.46 -10.54 -20.89
N CYS A 279 -14.05 -10.39 -19.63
CA CYS A 279 -12.92 -11.10 -19.06
C CYS A 279 -13.22 -11.54 -17.62
N SER A 280 -12.49 -12.54 -17.18
CA SER A 280 -12.52 -13.12 -15.84
C SER A 280 -11.14 -12.99 -15.20
N VAL A 281 -11.08 -12.86 -13.87
CA VAL A 281 -9.83 -12.79 -13.11
C VAL A 281 -9.70 -14.03 -12.25
N ILE A 282 -8.57 -14.73 -12.37
CA ILE A 282 -8.16 -15.79 -11.43
C ILE A 282 -7.02 -15.25 -10.58
N HIS A 283 -7.19 -15.20 -9.24
CA HIS A 283 -6.11 -14.85 -8.31
C HIS A 283 -5.67 -16.04 -7.44
N VAL A 284 -4.50 -16.58 -7.78
CA VAL A 284 -3.84 -17.73 -7.16
C VAL A 284 -2.67 -17.24 -6.31
N ARG A 285 -2.72 -17.49 -4.99
CA ARG A 285 -1.64 -17.15 -4.03
C ARG A 285 -1.02 -18.42 -3.49
N ARG A 286 0.28 -18.65 -3.77
CA ARG A 286 0.98 -19.91 -3.42
C ARG A 286 2.27 -19.77 -2.61
N ALA A 287 2.97 -18.63 -2.60
CA ALA A 287 4.28 -18.53 -1.93
C ALA A 287 4.24 -18.64 -0.39
N ASP A 288 3.06 -18.60 0.23
CA ASP A 288 2.83 -18.85 1.66
C ASP A 288 1.92 -20.06 1.95
N VAL A 289 1.86 -21.03 1.01
CA VAL A 289 1.21 -22.34 1.21
C VAL A 289 1.96 -23.18 2.23
N ALA A 290 3.20 -23.61 1.97
CA ALA A 290 4.00 -24.33 2.96
C ALA A 290 4.92 -23.36 3.71
N LEU A 291 4.69 -23.23 5.02
CA LEU A 291 5.47 -22.37 5.92
C LEU A 291 6.01 -23.20 7.10
N PRO A 292 7.33 -23.27 7.34
CA PRO A 292 7.92 -24.03 8.45
C PRO A 292 7.45 -23.58 9.85
N ARG A 293 6.85 -22.38 9.97
CA ARG A 293 6.27 -21.84 11.20
C ARG A 293 5.06 -20.97 10.87
N GLY A 294 3.86 -21.42 11.20
CA GLY A 294 2.63 -20.63 11.05
C GLY A 294 1.39 -21.49 10.86
N ASN A 295 0.30 -20.85 10.41
CA ASN A 295 -0.82 -21.54 9.80
C ASN A 295 -0.58 -21.51 8.27
N PRO A 296 -0.16 -22.62 7.63
CA PRO A 296 0.00 -22.69 6.19
C PRO A 296 -1.30 -22.32 5.46
N ARG A 297 -1.22 -21.63 4.31
CA ARG A 297 -2.41 -21.50 3.44
C ARG A 297 -2.75 -22.87 2.85
N PRO A 298 -4.03 -23.15 2.57
CA PRO A 298 -4.37 -24.28 1.72
C PRO A 298 -3.75 -24.11 0.32
N TYR A 299 -3.26 -25.21 -0.24
CA TYR A 299 -2.98 -25.28 -1.66
C TYR A 299 -4.29 -25.43 -2.45
N TYR A 300 -4.32 -24.84 -3.65
CA TYR A 300 -5.38 -25.02 -4.64
C TYR A 300 -4.74 -25.11 -6.03
N ALA A 301 -5.13 -26.12 -6.80
CA ALA A 301 -4.74 -26.32 -8.20
C ALA A 301 -5.46 -25.30 -9.10
N ILE A 302 -4.93 -24.99 -10.28
CA ILE A 302 -5.61 -24.15 -11.29
C ILE A 302 -6.98 -24.74 -11.64
N ALA A 303 -7.08 -26.08 -11.65
CA ALA A 303 -8.34 -26.81 -11.79
C ALA A 303 -9.44 -26.31 -10.83
N ASP A 304 -9.11 -26.04 -9.56
CA ASP A 304 -10.05 -25.59 -8.53
C ASP A 304 -10.64 -24.21 -8.83
N TYR A 305 -9.91 -23.35 -9.57
CA TYR A 305 -10.36 -22.03 -10.00
C TYR A 305 -11.12 -22.11 -11.34
N VAL A 306 -10.58 -22.83 -12.33
CA VAL A 306 -11.19 -22.98 -13.66
C VAL A 306 -12.57 -23.64 -13.56
N ASN A 307 -12.74 -24.60 -12.66
CA ASN A 307 -14.03 -25.27 -12.42
C ASN A 307 -15.14 -24.32 -11.91
N GLN A 308 -14.78 -23.15 -11.37
CA GLN A 308 -15.76 -22.14 -10.92
C GLN A 308 -16.13 -21.12 -12.01
N ILE A 309 -15.36 -21.01 -13.09
CA ILE A 309 -15.73 -20.14 -14.21
C ILE A 309 -16.89 -20.81 -14.98
N PRO A 310 -18.02 -20.11 -15.23
CA PRO A 310 -19.11 -20.60 -16.08
C PRO A 310 -18.59 -21.03 -17.46
N GLU A 311 -19.22 -22.01 -18.11
CA GLU A 311 -18.70 -22.58 -19.36
C GLU A 311 -18.70 -21.56 -20.51
N GLU A 312 -19.71 -20.70 -20.54
CA GLU A 312 -19.82 -19.52 -21.40
C GLU A 312 -18.67 -18.51 -21.19
N ASP A 313 -18.14 -18.39 -19.98
CA ASP A 313 -17.07 -17.45 -19.63
C ASP A 313 -15.65 -18.03 -19.76
N ARG A 314 -15.52 -19.34 -20.02
CA ARG A 314 -14.22 -19.96 -20.38
C ARG A 314 -13.77 -19.62 -21.79
N GLN A 315 -14.68 -19.11 -22.63
CA GLN A 315 -14.38 -18.58 -23.97
C GLN A 315 -13.88 -17.13 -23.94
N HIS A 316 -14.05 -16.44 -22.80
CA HIS A 316 -13.57 -15.08 -22.57
C HIS A 316 -12.10 -15.07 -22.12
N GLU A 317 -11.51 -13.88 -22.05
CA GLU A 317 -10.12 -13.71 -21.62
C GLU A 317 -9.98 -13.89 -20.11
N VAL A 318 -8.97 -14.65 -19.67
CA VAL A 318 -8.76 -14.95 -18.25
C VAL A 318 -7.44 -14.37 -17.76
N LEU A 319 -7.53 -13.31 -16.96
CA LEU A 319 -6.39 -12.67 -16.30
C LEU A 319 -5.92 -13.50 -15.11
N LEU A 320 -4.83 -14.23 -15.29
CA LEU A 320 -4.18 -15.02 -14.24
C LEU A 320 -3.20 -14.14 -13.43
N LEU A 321 -3.59 -13.85 -12.20
CA LEU A 321 -2.80 -13.15 -11.19
C LEU A 321 -2.21 -14.16 -10.22
N THR A 322 -0.89 -14.31 -10.25
CA THR A 322 -0.19 -15.24 -9.36
C THR A 322 1.24 -14.84 -9.06
N ASP A 323 1.67 -15.17 -7.84
CA ASP A 323 3.02 -15.01 -7.30
C ASP A 323 3.95 -16.21 -7.60
N ASP A 324 3.38 -17.35 -7.97
CA ASP A 324 4.05 -18.62 -8.27
C ASP A 324 4.15 -18.85 -9.79
N HIS A 325 5.33 -19.23 -10.28
CA HIS A 325 5.56 -19.55 -11.68
C HIS A 325 4.85 -20.85 -12.08
N ASN A 326 4.78 -21.84 -11.18
CA ASN A 326 4.21 -23.14 -11.50
C ASN A 326 2.70 -23.03 -11.82
N ALA A 327 1.99 -22.11 -11.17
CA ALA A 327 0.60 -21.76 -11.48
C ALA A 327 0.39 -21.27 -12.93
N VAL A 328 1.38 -20.58 -13.52
CA VAL A 328 1.32 -20.15 -14.93
C VAL A 328 1.52 -21.35 -15.86
N SER A 329 2.54 -22.16 -15.61
CA SER A 329 2.81 -23.37 -16.40
C SER A 329 1.63 -24.35 -16.37
N GLU A 330 1.06 -24.59 -15.19
CA GLU A 330 -0.12 -25.43 -14.96
C GLU A 330 -1.34 -24.93 -15.76
N ALA A 331 -1.57 -23.62 -15.80
CA ALA A 331 -2.67 -23.04 -16.57
C ALA A 331 -2.53 -23.28 -18.08
N HIS A 332 -1.35 -23.01 -18.65
CA HIS A 332 -1.10 -23.19 -20.08
C HIS A 332 -0.98 -24.67 -20.51
N GLU A 333 -0.42 -25.56 -19.67
CA GLU A 333 -0.28 -26.99 -19.98
C GLU A 333 -1.61 -27.74 -19.88
N PHE A 334 -2.39 -27.49 -18.81
CA PHE A 334 -3.61 -28.26 -18.55
C PHE A 334 -4.86 -27.67 -19.19
N TYR A 335 -4.92 -26.35 -19.39
CA TYR A 335 -6.08 -25.64 -19.95
C TYR A 335 -5.72 -24.78 -21.19
N PRO A 336 -5.13 -25.36 -22.25
CA PRO A 336 -4.68 -24.63 -23.44
C PRO A 336 -5.82 -24.04 -24.29
N ASN A 337 -7.07 -24.37 -23.98
CA ASN A 337 -8.28 -23.86 -24.65
C ASN A 337 -8.83 -22.56 -24.03
N ILE A 338 -8.25 -22.07 -22.94
CA ILE A 338 -8.62 -20.80 -22.30
C ILE A 338 -7.69 -19.68 -22.80
N SER A 339 -8.25 -18.50 -23.08
CA SER A 339 -7.49 -17.32 -23.49
C SER A 339 -6.79 -16.67 -22.29
N TRP A 340 -5.68 -17.30 -21.85
CA TRP A 340 -4.90 -16.86 -20.71
C TRP A 340 -4.16 -15.54 -21.00
N ARG A 341 -4.36 -14.56 -20.11
CA ARG A 341 -3.59 -13.33 -20.02
C ARG A 341 -2.86 -13.31 -18.67
N HIS A 342 -1.59 -12.91 -18.64
CA HIS A 342 -0.89 -12.67 -17.38
C HIS A 342 0.13 -11.56 -17.54
N ILE A 343 0.46 -10.87 -16.45
CA ILE A 343 1.60 -9.95 -16.42
C ILE A 343 2.86 -10.80 -16.61
N ASP A 344 3.64 -10.59 -17.67
CA ASP A 344 4.93 -11.27 -17.80
C ASP A 344 5.97 -10.60 -16.88
N ARG A 345 6.65 -11.45 -16.10
CA ARG A 345 7.59 -11.08 -15.04
C ARG A 345 8.09 -12.31 -14.30
N ILE A 346 9.28 -12.15 -13.69
CA ILE A 346 9.81 -13.08 -12.68
C ILE A 346 8.79 -13.27 -11.56
N ARG A 347 8.65 -14.52 -11.14
CA ARG A 347 7.78 -15.05 -10.08
C ARG A 347 8.62 -15.87 -9.08
N HIS A 348 8.01 -16.30 -7.99
CA HIS A 348 8.59 -17.30 -7.11
C HIS A 348 8.32 -18.69 -7.69
N ASN A 349 9.15 -19.68 -7.35
CA ASN A 349 8.82 -21.08 -7.59
C ASN A 349 8.37 -21.64 -6.23
N GLY A 350 7.14 -22.12 -6.12
CA GLY A 350 6.62 -22.70 -4.88
C GLY A 350 6.76 -21.75 -3.67
N THR A 351 7.31 -22.24 -2.55
CA THR A 351 7.36 -21.49 -1.28
C THR A 351 8.39 -20.35 -1.24
N SER A 352 9.26 -20.24 -2.26
CA SER A 352 10.48 -19.41 -2.23
C SER A 352 10.27 -17.90 -2.03
N GLY A 353 9.04 -17.39 -2.09
CA GLY A 353 8.71 -15.99 -1.76
C GLY A 353 8.37 -15.71 -0.31
N GLY A 354 7.89 -16.73 0.42
CA GLY A 354 7.36 -16.60 1.76
C GLY A 354 6.21 -15.60 1.87
N TRP A 355 6.05 -15.05 3.07
CA TRP A 355 4.90 -14.20 3.40
C TRP A 355 5.00 -12.78 2.81
N GLU A 356 6.17 -12.13 2.92
CA GLU A 356 6.32 -10.68 2.70
C GLU A 356 6.45 -10.26 1.22
N ASN A 357 6.76 -11.18 0.30
CA ASN A 357 6.82 -10.85 -1.12
C ASN A 357 5.50 -11.26 -1.78
N GLN A 358 4.87 -10.30 -2.47
CA GLN A 358 3.69 -10.58 -3.29
C GLN A 358 4.08 -10.78 -4.75
N THR A 359 5.10 -10.05 -5.22
CA THR A 359 5.44 -10.00 -6.63
C THR A 359 6.94 -9.74 -6.76
N PRO A 360 7.78 -10.79 -6.89
CA PRO A 360 9.22 -10.68 -6.71
C PRO A 360 9.84 -9.65 -7.65
N SER A 361 10.64 -8.78 -7.06
CA SER A 361 11.31 -7.69 -7.74
C SER A 361 12.58 -7.33 -7.00
N GLY A 362 13.67 -7.12 -7.76
CA GLY A 362 14.86 -6.45 -7.23
C GLY A 362 14.63 -4.95 -6.97
N ASN A 363 13.49 -4.38 -7.38
CA ASN A 363 13.13 -2.98 -7.23
C ASN A 363 11.77 -2.83 -6.49
N PRO A 364 11.73 -2.31 -5.25
CA PRO A 364 10.50 -2.15 -4.48
C PRO A 364 9.48 -1.21 -5.17
N ALA A 365 9.96 -0.21 -5.91
CA ALA A 365 9.10 0.64 -6.72
C ALA A 365 8.36 -0.14 -7.81
N GLN A 366 9.03 -1.11 -8.44
CA GLN A 366 8.40 -1.96 -9.44
C GLN A 366 7.37 -2.92 -8.82
N GLU A 367 7.60 -3.44 -7.60
CA GLU A 367 6.58 -4.23 -6.89
C GLU A 367 5.33 -3.39 -6.63
N THR A 368 5.50 -2.14 -6.19
CA THR A 368 4.40 -1.18 -5.97
C THR A 368 3.67 -0.80 -7.27
N ILE A 369 4.41 -0.49 -8.35
CA ILE A 369 3.84 -0.16 -9.67
C ILE A 369 2.97 -1.30 -10.18
N VAL A 370 3.46 -2.55 -10.12
CA VAL A 370 2.70 -3.69 -10.67
C VAL A 370 1.51 -4.06 -9.79
N ILE A 371 1.55 -3.81 -8.47
CA ILE A 371 0.37 -3.94 -7.61
C ILE A 371 -0.72 -2.95 -8.01
N LEU A 372 -0.36 -1.68 -8.29
CA LEU A 372 -1.32 -0.69 -8.80
C LEU A 372 -1.79 -1.00 -10.22
N ALA A 373 -0.92 -1.53 -11.09
CA ALA A 373 -1.30 -2.00 -12.42
C ALA A 373 -2.30 -3.16 -12.34
N THR A 374 -2.08 -4.09 -11.41
CA THR A 374 -3.01 -5.20 -11.13
C THR A 374 -4.40 -4.66 -10.78
N PHE A 375 -4.51 -3.68 -9.86
CA PHE A 375 -5.79 -3.06 -9.53
C PHE A 375 -6.45 -2.39 -10.75
N LYS A 376 -5.68 -1.82 -11.67
CA LYS A 376 -6.19 -1.22 -12.92
C LYS A 376 -6.59 -2.25 -13.98
N MET A 377 -5.95 -3.41 -14.01
CA MET A 377 -6.28 -4.49 -14.94
C MET A 377 -7.58 -5.21 -14.52
N VAL A 378 -7.75 -5.53 -13.24
CA VAL A 378 -8.95 -6.24 -12.76
C VAL A 378 -10.24 -5.43 -12.95
N GLN A 379 -10.17 -4.09 -12.91
CA GLN A 379 -11.29 -3.17 -13.14
C GLN A 379 -11.98 -3.30 -14.53
N GLN A 380 -11.46 -4.12 -15.43
CA GLN A 380 -12.04 -4.37 -16.75
C GLN A 380 -12.89 -5.66 -16.80
N CYS A 381 -12.85 -6.50 -15.78
CA CYS A 381 -13.38 -7.86 -15.80
C CYS A 381 -14.59 -8.05 -14.87
N LYS A 382 -15.56 -8.85 -15.31
CA LYS A 382 -16.85 -9.05 -14.63
C LYS A 382 -16.90 -10.22 -13.64
N LEU A 383 -15.91 -11.11 -13.62
CA LEU A 383 -15.87 -12.27 -12.73
C LEU A 383 -14.52 -12.32 -12.00
N PHE A 384 -14.54 -12.59 -10.70
CA PHE A 384 -13.35 -12.72 -9.87
C PHE A 384 -13.33 -14.01 -9.05
N VAL A 385 -12.57 -15.01 -9.51
CA VAL A 385 -12.34 -16.28 -8.81
C VAL A 385 -11.02 -16.20 -8.05
N HIS A 386 -11.03 -16.42 -6.73
CA HIS A 386 -9.82 -16.26 -5.92
C HIS A 386 -9.70 -17.19 -4.71
N GLY A 387 -8.47 -17.44 -4.30
CA GLY A 387 -8.17 -17.97 -2.97
C GLY A 387 -8.29 -16.88 -1.89
N ARG A 388 -8.50 -17.30 -0.64
CA ARG A 388 -8.69 -16.38 0.50
C ARG A 388 -7.42 -15.60 0.86
N SER A 389 -7.42 -14.32 0.50
CA SER A 389 -6.36 -13.37 0.80
C SER A 389 -6.94 -12.01 1.20
N THR A 390 -6.27 -11.28 2.09
CA THR A 390 -6.61 -9.87 2.32
C THR A 390 -6.34 -9.03 1.07
N PHE A 391 -5.41 -9.47 0.20
CA PHE A 391 -5.13 -8.79 -1.07
C PHE A 391 -6.25 -8.97 -2.10
N SER A 392 -6.87 -10.15 -2.19
CA SER A 392 -8.05 -10.34 -3.06
C SER A 392 -9.23 -9.50 -2.59
N LYS A 393 -9.45 -9.30 -1.28
CA LYS A 393 -10.44 -8.32 -0.80
C LYS A 393 -10.22 -6.91 -1.35
N TYR A 394 -8.97 -6.42 -1.44
CA TYR A 394 -8.71 -5.11 -2.06
C TYR A 394 -8.92 -5.13 -3.58
N MET A 395 -8.59 -6.21 -4.28
CA MET A 395 -8.88 -6.32 -5.73
C MET A 395 -10.38 -6.32 -6.00
N TRP A 396 -11.15 -7.12 -5.25
CA TRP A 396 -12.61 -7.13 -5.31
C TRP A 396 -13.19 -5.73 -5.12
N SER A 397 -12.86 -5.04 -4.02
CA SER A 397 -13.38 -3.69 -3.74
C SER A 397 -12.83 -2.60 -4.68
N GLN A 398 -11.92 -2.92 -5.60
CA GLN A 398 -11.56 -2.05 -6.72
C GLN A 398 -12.37 -2.36 -7.98
N MET A 399 -12.80 -3.61 -8.18
CA MET A 399 -13.73 -4.01 -9.24
C MET A 399 -15.17 -3.54 -8.93
N GLU A 400 -15.66 -3.83 -7.73
CA GLU A 400 -16.98 -3.41 -7.21
C GLU A 400 -17.17 -1.88 -7.21
N ALA A 401 -16.06 -1.12 -7.16
CA ALA A 401 -16.06 0.34 -7.23
C ALA A 401 -16.06 0.89 -8.68
N GLN A 402 -16.54 0.12 -9.67
CA GLN A 402 -16.77 0.58 -11.05
C GLN A 402 -18.26 0.56 -11.37
N ASP A 403 -18.83 1.73 -11.69
CA ASP A 403 -20.28 1.89 -11.89
C ASP A 403 -20.82 1.34 -13.24
N ASP A 404 -19.97 0.76 -14.10
CA ASP A 404 -20.33 0.41 -15.48
C ASP A 404 -20.74 -1.05 -15.74
N HIS A 405 -20.45 -1.98 -14.82
CA HIS A 405 -20.90 -3.38 -14.95
C HIS A 405 -21.05 -4.06 -13.59
N GLU A 406 -21.97 -5.02 -13.50
CA GLU A 406 -22.08 -5.92 -12.35
C GLU A 406 -20.89 -6.89 -12.34
N VAL A 407 -20.35 -7.16 -11.15
CA VAL A 407 -19.19 -8.03 -10.94
C VAL A 407 -19.60 -9.20 -10.06
N GLU A 408 -19.13 -10.41 -10.38
CA GLU A 408 -19.33 -11.63 -9.59
C GLU A 408 -18.06 -12.03 -8.82
N GLN A 409 -18.21 -12.53 -7.59
CA GLN A 409 -17.11 -12.99 -6.73
C GLN A 409 -17.25 -14.47 -6.37
N VAL A 410 -16.18 -15.24 -6.54
CA VAL A 410 -16.08 -16.63 -6.05
C VAL A 410 -14.81 -16.83 -5.21
N ASP A 411 -14.95 -16.94 -3.89
CA ASP A 411 -13.86 -17.37 -3.00
C ASP A 411 -13.83 -18.90 -2.94
N ILE A 412 -12.86 -19.53 -3.60
CA ILE A 412 -12.79 -21.00 -3.68
C ILE A 412 -12.54 -21.67 -2.33
N SER A 413 -12.15 -20.92 -1.30
CA SER A 413 -11.90 -21.46 0.04
C SER A 413 -13.17 -21.72 0.88
N VAL A 414 -14.33 -21.28 0.40
CA VAL A 414 -15.63 -21.57 1.02
C VAL A 414 -16.47 -22.60 0.26
N ASP A 415 -16.01 -23.05 -0.93
CA ASP A 415 -16.66 -24.14 -1.66
C ASP A 415 -16.34 -25.50 -0.99
N PRO A 416 -17.33 -26.22 -0.43
CA PRO A 416 -17.11 -27.50 0.22
C PRO A 416 -16.71 -28.62 -0.75
N ARG A 417 -16.80 -28.40 -2.07
CA ARG A 417 -16.37 -29.36 -3.11
C ARG A 417 -14.84 -29.34 -3.32
N VAL A 418 -14.16 -28.26 -2.96
CA VAL A 418 -12.73 -28.07 -3.21
C VAL A 418 -11.89 -28.70 -2.08
N PRO A 419 -11.03 -29.70 -2.37
CA PRO A 419 -10.29 -30.42 -1.33
C PRO A 419 -9.18 -29.54 -0.72
N VAL A 420 -9.36 -29.14 0.55
CA VAL A 420 -8.48 -28.23 1.28
C VAL A 420 -7.15 -28.89 1.68
N VAL A 421 -6.21 -29.01 0.73
CA VAL A 421 -4.85 -29.54 0.97
C VAL A 421 -4.06 -28.57 1.86
N ARG A 422 -3.54 -29.03 3.01
CA ARG A 422 -2.65 -28.26 3.89
C ARG A 422 -1.44 -29.09 4.29
N THR A 423 -0.29 -28.77 3.71
CA THR A 423 0.98 -29.43 4.05
C THR A 423 1.73 -28.66 5.13
N LYS A 424 2.69 -29.32 5.80
CA LYS A 424 3.57 -28.69 6.82
C LYS A 424 5.00 -28.50 6.33
N ASN A 425 5.37 -29.14 5.23
CA ASN A 425 6.66 -28.97 4.56
C ASN A 425 6.47 -28.96 3.03
N GLU A 426 7.59 -28.79 2.32
CA GLU A 426 7.63 -28.68 0.85
C GLU A 426 7.59 -30.06 0.17
N GLU A 427 8.26 -31.07 0.72
CA GLU A 427 8.25 -32.47 0.24
C GLU A 427 6.84 -33.09 0.17
N GLU A 428 6.01 -32.84 1.19
CA GLU A 428 4.59 -33.25 1.25
C GLU A 428 3.75 -32.52 0.18
N LEU A 429 4.13 -31.29 -0.18
CA LEU A 429 3.47 -30.53 -1.24
C LEU A 429 3.88 -31.06 -2.61
N GLU A 430 5.19 -31.14 -2.90
CA GLU A 430 5.75 -31.66 -4.15
C GLU A 430 5.17 -33.03 -4.50
N LYS A 431 5.14 -33.97 -3.53
CA LYS A 431 4.52 -35.28 -3.73
C LYS A 431 3.04 -35.19 -4.09
N ARG A 432 2.26 -34.30 -3.46
CA ARG A 432 0.84 -34.15 -3.79
C ARG A 432 0.64 -33.46 -5.16
N LEU A 433 1.58 -32.61 -5.60
CA LEU A 433 1.59 -32.08 -6.97
C LEU A 433 1.85 -33.20 -8.00
N GLU A 434 2.78 -34.12 -7.74
CA GLU A 434 2.96 -35.29 -8.60
C GLU A 434 1.71 -36.17 -8.67
N ASP A 435 1.06 -36.43 -7.53
CA ASP A 435 -0.17 -37.22 -7.49
C ASP A 435 -1.29 -36.55 -8.29
N LEU A 436 -1.49 -35.23 -8.14
CA LEU A 436 -2.45 -34.45 -8.92
C LEU A 436 -2.11 -34.45 -10.42
N ALA A 437 -0.84 -34.33 -10.80
CA ALA A 437 -0.41 -34.40 -12.19
C ALA A 437 -0.69 -35.79 -12.80
N ARG A 438 -0.49 -36.87 -12.04
CA ARG A 438 -0.87 -38.24 -12.43
C ARG A 438 -2.40 -38.38 -12.59
N GLU A 439 -3.18 -37.88 -11.63
CA GLU A 439 -4.65 -37.86 -11.67
C GLU A 439 -5.16 -37.11 -12.93
N MET A 440 -4.57 -35.94 -13.25
CA MET A 440 -4.95 -35.13 -14.43
C MET A 440 -4.51 -35.75 -15.77
N GLN A 441 -3.36 -36.43 -15.82
CA GLN A 441 -2.91 -37.13 -17.03
C GLN A 441 -3.80 -38.34 -17.35
N LEU A 442 -4.22 -39.11 -16.34
CA LEU A 442 -5.14 -40.23 -16.52
C LEU A 442 -6.48 -39.77 -17.12
N ASN A 443 -7.06 -38.70 -16.56
CA ASN A 443 -8.31 -38.10 -17.02
C ASN A 443 -8.24 -37.47 -18.44
N ARG A 444 -7.05 -37.35 -19.04
CA ARG A 444 -6.87 -36.96 -20.47
C ARG A 444 -6.84 -38.16 -21.42
N THR A 445 -6.77 -39.39 -20.90
CA THR A 445 -6.66 -40.63 -21.69
C THR A 445 -7.91 -41.51 -21.65
N SER A 446 -8.90 -41.12 -20.84
CA SER A 446 -10.24 -41.72 -20.71
C SER A 446 -11.28 -40.96 -21.51
#